data_AF-A0A7X8F322-F1
#
_entry.id   AF-A0A7X8F322-F1
#
_cell.length_a   1.000
_cell.length_b   1.000
_cell.length_c   1.000
_cell.angle_alpha   90.00
_cell.angle_beta   90.00
_cell.angle_gamma   90.00
#
_symmetry.space_group_name_H-M   'P 1'
#
loop_
_entity.id
_entity.type
_entity.pdbx_description
1 polymer ?
#
loop_
_entity_poly.entity_id
_entity_poly.type
_entity_poly.pdbx_seq_one_letter_code
_entity_poly.pdbx_strand_id
1 'polypeptide(L)'
;MKRNMLCCFMISIFISLFADTTLLFNVGEFSNKSFPATQKCEIKTDELGRIIYIKNEKENWYSSVLYDKFAHFTVNFADDRVLEIDMGNFDIHIDTDSFRINRTVGKTDFKYEFKKNILICSNATKNEIEEYYICRDSGENYELSKCYFFCTLRDLGYDSDIPYFIDTDFNYLYSKKAIAKLKSKDKSINLLNAKVLITEGIYSLVPFLLLDSNVVSVPDFYNASSELKEKNAFYKAENLRTVEGLPWASANGYGIGDKIFIRTPTLYSIKLAIYNGFQSDSKKYLYKANSRAKKIRIKSLESEKSIEILLKDIPNEQYIDLSSLDIAYNVFTNLEITILEVYPGDKYKDLCIQAIIPVY
;
A
#
# COMPACT_ATOMS: atom_id res chain seq x y z
N MET A 1 -15.14 -25.96 62.44
CA MET A 1 -14.27 -26.24 61.26
C MET A 1 -15.13 -26.95 60.22
N LYS A 2 -15.39 -26.54 58.99
CA LYS A 2 -15.09 -25.40 58.09
C LYS A 2 -16.40 -25.17 57.31
N ARG A 3 -17.13 -24.06 57.50
CA ARG A 3 -17.23 -22.88 56.62
C ARG A 3 -16.92 -23.08 55.11
N ASN A 4 -17.93 -22.70 54.32
CA ASN A 4 -17.91 -22.14 52.97
C ASN A 4 -17.73 -23.09 51.78
N MET A 5 -18.84 -23.67 51.35
CA MET A 5 -19.07 -24.18 49.99
C MET A 5 -20.25 -23.39 49.40
N LEU A 6 -20.03 -22.11 49.10
CA LEU A 6 -20.93 -21.22 48.36
C LEU A 6 -20.03 -20.13 47.74
N CYS A 7 -20.25 -19.78 46.47
CA CYS A 7 -19.53 -18.78 45.65
C CYS A 7 -18.51 -19.26 44.60
N CYS A 8 -18.80 -20.31 43.82
CA CYS A 8 -18.15 -20.50 42.51
C CYS A 8 -19.10 -20.77 41.33
N PHE A 9 -20.42 -20.68 41.51
CA PHE A 9 -21.40 -21.09 40.47
C PHE A 9 -22.19 -19.93 39.84
N MET A 10 -21.67 -18.70 39.89
CA MET A 10 -22.38 -17.50 39.39
C MET A 10 -21.45 -16.46 38.75
N ILE A 11 -20.43 -16.86 37.97
CA ILE A 11 -19.76 -16.01 36.97
C ILE A 11 -19.28 -16.87 35.80
N SER A 12 -20.18 -17.46 35.01
CA SER A 12 -19.82 -18.09 33.71
C SER A 12 -21.00 -18.18 32.72
N ILE A 13 -22.08 -17.41 32.94
CA ILE A 13 -23.19 -17.31 31.98
C ILE A 13 -23.37 -15.85 31.60
N PHE A 14 -22.38 -15.34 30.88
CA PHE A 14 -22.60 -14.42 29.78
C PHE A 14 -21.96 -15.09 28.56
N ILE A 15 -22.51 -16.27 28.19
CA ILE A 15 -22.30 -16.81 26.85
C ILE A 15 -23.07 -15.86 25.94
N SER A 16 -22.28 -15.01 25.30
CA SER A 16 -22.64 -14.02 24.31
C SER A 16 -23.70 -14.53 23.34
N LEU A 17 -24.87 -13.90 23.39
CA LEU A 17 -25.87 -13.90 22.32
C LEU A 17 -25.43 -12.98 21.15
N PHE A 18 -24.13 -12.77 20.98
CA PHE A 18 -23.56 -11.73 20.15
C PHE A 18 -23.07 -12.33 18.84
N ALA A 19 -23.45 -11.68 17.74
CA ALA A 19 -23.15 -12.12 16.40
C ALA A 19 -21.63 -11.98 16.13
N ASP A 20 -20.87 -13.01 16.48
CA ASP A 20 -19.45 -13.11 16.14
C ASP A 20 -19.30 -13.01 14.62
N THR A 21 -18.76 -11.88 14.14
CA THR A 21 -18.42 -11.76 12.73
C THR A 21 -17.05 -12.39 12.53
N THR A 22 -17.04 -13.66 12.09
CA THR A 22 -15.81 -14.32 11.62
C THR A 22 -15.41 -13.73 10.27
N LEU A 23 -14.20 -13.22 10.19
CA LEU A 23 -13.56 -12.71 8.97
C LEU A 23 -12.37 -13.60 8.61
N LEU A 24 -12.24 -13.93 7.33
CA LEU A 24 -11.14 -14.72 6.80
C LEU A 24 -10.27 -13.83 5.92
N PHE A 25 -9.00 -13.73 6.26
CA PHE A 25 -8.01 -12.96 5.50
C PHE A 25 -6.84 -13.84 5.08
N ASN A 26 -6.28 -13.55 3.92
CA ASN A 26 -5.01 -14.09 3.47
C ASN A 26 -3.91 -13.12 3.89
N VAL A 27 -3.18 -13.43 4.95
CA VAL A 27 -2.15 -12.56 5.51
C VAL A 27 -0.77 -13.14 5.27
N GLY A 28 0.23 -12.27 5.14
CA GLY A 28 1.62 -12.66 5.10
C GLY A 28 2.13 -12.84 6.52
N GLU A 29 2.85 -13.92 6.77
CA GLU A 29 3.58 -14.11 8.03
C GLU A 29 5.07 -14.22 7.74
N PHE A 30 5.88 -13.72 8.68
CA PHE A 30 7.30 -14.00 8.75
C PHE A 30 7.52 -15.21 9.67
N SER A 31 7.78 -16.38 9.10
CA SER A 31 8.32 -17.50 9.86
C SER A 31 9.84 -17.53 9.64
N ASN A 32 10.61 -17.75 10.72
CA ASN A 32 12.09 -17.89 10.69
C ASN A 32 12.59 -19.04 9.78
N LYS A 33 11.71 -19.77 9.09
CA LYS A 33 12.04 -20.90 8.22
C LYS A 33 11.18 -20.87 6.96
N SER A 34 11.73 -20.23 5.92
CA SER A 34 11.41 -20.45 4.50
C SER A 34 10.10 -19.84 3.96
N PHE A 35 10.28 -18.86 3.05
CA PHE A 35 9.31 -18.20 2.16
C PHE A 35 8.01 -17.64 2.79
N PRO A 36 7.53 -16.47 2.34
CA PRO A 36 6.20 -16.00 2.70
C PRO A 36 5.17 -17.04 2.25
N ALA A 37 4.48 -17.64 3.22
CA ALA A 37 3.30 -18.44 2.95
C ALA A 37 2.09 -17.51 3.12
N THR A 38 1.15 -17.55 2.17
CA THR A 38 -0.17 -16.97 2.39
C THR A 38 -0.89 -17.82 3.41
N GLN A 39 -1.28 -17.24 4.53
CA GLN A 39 -1.96 -17.96 5.61
C GLN A 39 -3.37 -17.42 5.79
N LYS A 40 -4.30 -18.33 6.01
CA LYS A 40 -5.66 -17.96 6.39
C LYS A 40 -5.64 -17.56 7.86
N CYS A 41 -5.99 -16.31 8.09
CA CYS A 41 -6.22 -15.75 9.40
C CYS A 41 -7.72 -15.64 9.63
N GLU A 42 -8.19 -16.23 10.74
CA GLU A 42 -9.54 -16.03 11.25
C GLU A 42 -9.52 -14.90 12.28
N ILE A 43 -10.30 -13.86 12.07
CA ILE A 43 -10.47 -12.75 13.02
C ILE A 43 -11.93 -12.71 13.47
N LYS A 44 -12.19 -12.70 14.77
CA LYS A 44 -13.53 -12.45 15.33
C LYS A 44 -13.56 -11.14 16.08
N THR A 45 -14.68 -10.46 15.94
CA THR A 45 -14.97 -9.21 16.62
C THR A 45 -16.22 -9.33 17.47
N ASP A 46 -16.27 -8.58 18.58
CA ASP A 46 -17.48 -8.41 19.36
C ASP A 46 -18.44 -7.38 18.74
N GLU A 47 -19.56 -7.10 19.41
CA GLU A 47 -20.58 -6.15 18.93
C GLU A 47 -20.08 -4.71 18.76
N LEU A 48 -19.01 -4.34 19.46
CA LEU A 48 -18.40 -3.01 19.34
C LEU A 48 -17.40 -2.97 18.16
N GLY A 49 -17.11 -4.12 17.55
CA GLY A 49 -16.11 -4.28 16.51
C GLY A 49 -14.69 -4.45 17.07
N ARG A 50 -14.53 -4.73 18.37
CA ARG A 50 -13.22 -5.01 18.96
C ARG A 50 -12.79 -6.41 18.58
N ILE A 51 -11.54 -6.58 18.13
CA ILE A 51 -10.96 -7.89 17.87
C ILE A 51 -10.88 -8.64 19.21
N ILE A 52 -11.52 -9.80 19.32
CA ILE A 52 -11.50 -10.63 20.53
C ILE A 52 -10.77 -11.96 20.30
N TYR A 53 -10.55 -12.30 19.04
CA TYR A 53 -9.94 -13.56 18.64
C TYR A 53 -9.21 -13.42 17.32
N ILE A 54 -7.99 -13.95 17.26
CA ILE A 54 -7.20 -14.13 16.04
C ILE A 54 -6.69 -15.56 16.03
N LYS A 55 -6.86 -16.27 14.92
CA LYS A 55 -6.27 -17.60 14.74
C LYS A 55 -5.53 -17.66 13.42
N ASN A 56 -4.30 -18.12 13.48
CA ASN A 56 -3.53 -18.47 12.30
C ASN A 56 -3.68 -19.99 12.03
N GLU A 57 -4.19 -20.37 10.86
CA GLU A 57 -4.45 -21.78 10.52
C GLU A 57 -3.18 -22.66 10.48
N LYS A 58 -2.00 -22.11 10.18
CA LYS A 58 -0.77 -22.91 9.99
C LYS A 58 -0.02 -23.17 11.28
N GLU A 59 0.04 -22.18 12.16
CA GLU A 59 0.92 -22.20 13.33
C GLU A 59 0.27 -22.81 14.58
N ASN A 60 -0.99 -23.27 14.48
CA ASN A 60 -1.78 -23.85 15.56
C ASN A 60 -1.94 -22.96 16.82
N TRP A 61 -1.55 -21.69 16.78
CA TRP A 61 -1.81 -20.75 17.89
C TRP A 61 -3.07 -19.91 17.64
N TYR A 62 -3.66 -19.43 18.73
CA TYR A 62 -4.77 -18.48 18.69
C TYR A 62 -4.62 -17.46 19.81
N SER A 63 -4.92 -16.22 19.48
CA SER A 63 -4.87 -15.11 20.41
C SER A 63 -6.27 -14.75 20.86
N SER A 64 -6.45 -14.59 22.17
CA SER A 64 -7.72 -14.13 22.75
C SER A 64 -7.51 -12.77 23.38
N VAL A 65 -8.23 -11.76 22.91
CA VAL A 65 -8.06 -10.40 23.44
C VAL A 65 -9.00 -10.20 24.63
N LEU A 66 -8.43 -10.22 25.82
CA LEU A 66 -9.13 -9.85 27.04
C LEU A 66 -8.88 -8.39 27.35
N TYR A 67 -9.90 -7.56 27.13
CA TYR A 67 -9.84 -6.14 27.44
C TYR A 67 -10.05 -5.88 28.93
N ASP A 68 -9.09 -6.23 29.79
CA ASP A 68 -9.06 -5.69 31.16
C ASP A 68 -8.35 -4.34 31.15
N LYS A 69 -9.12 -3.27 31.42
CA LYS A 69 -8.64 -1.86 31.47
C LYS A 69 -7.93 -1.36 30.20
N PHE A 70 -8.19 -1.96 29.04
CA PHE A 70 -7.63 -1.58 27.72
C PHE A 70 -6.09 -1.63 27.59
N ALA A 71 -5.38 -2.20 28.56
CA ALA A 71 -3.92 -2.12 28.64
C ALA A 71 -3.20 -3.44 28.32
N HIS A 72 -3.89 -4.58 28.41
CA HIS A 72 -3.26 -5.90 28.27
C HIS A 72 -3.97 -6.74 27.21
N PHE A 73 -3.20 -7.58 26.53
CA PHE A 73 -3.65 -8.55 25.55
C PHE A 73 -2.94 -9.89 25.79
N THR A 74 -3.63 -11.00 25.56
CA THR A 74 -3.15 -12.35 25.85
C THR A 74 -3.05 -13.20 24.58
N VAL A 75 -1.85 -13.69 24.28
CA VAL A 75 -1.60 -14.68 23.22
C VAL A 75 -1.59 -16.06 23.86
N ASN A 76 -2.41 -16.98 23.36
CA ASN A 76 -2.38 -18.38 23.78
C ASN A 76 -1.74 -19.24 22.68
N PHE A 77 -0.73 -20.02 23.07
CA PHE A 77 -0.07 -20.93 22.16
C PHE A 77 -0.69 -22.33 22.26
N ALA A 78 -0.47 -23.14 21.22
CA ALA A 78 -0.96 -24.52 21.17
C ALA A 78 -0.38 -25.42 22.28
N ASP A 79 0.71 -24.99 22.91
CA ASP A 79 1.42 -25.69 23.99
C ASP A 79 1.07 -25.16 25.38
N ASP A 80 -0.11 -24.55 25.52
CA ASP A 80 -0.66 -23.96 26.75
C ASP A 80 0.16 -22.80 27.34
N ARG A 81 1.16 -22.28 26.61
CA ARG A 81 1.82 -21.04 27.00
C ARG A 81 0.87 -19.85 26.82
N VAL A 82 0.96 -18.93 27.77
CA VAL A 82 0.20 -17.67 27.78
C VAL A 82 1.21 -16.53 27.83
N LEU A 83 1.14 -15.63 26.85
CA LEU A 83 1.95 -14.42 26.82
C LEU A 83 1.05 -13.20 27.02
N GLU A 84 1.32 -12.44 28.07
CA GLU A 84 0.68 -11.15 28.30
C GLU A 84 1.51 -10.04 27.66
N ILE A 85 0.86 -9.19 26.89
CA ILE A 85 1.47 -8.10 26.15
C ILE A 85 0.85 -6.78 26.59
N ASP A 86 1.72 -5.85 27.03
CA ASP A 86 1.34 -4.49 27.37
C ASP A 86 1.17 -3.64 26.10
N MET A 87 -0.04 -3.08 25.96
CA MET A 87 -0.47 -2.24 24.83
C MET A 87 -0.11 -0.76 25.01
N GLY A 88 0.56 -0.42 26.11
CA GLY A 88 1.09 0.92 26.42
C GLY A 88 2.34 1.31 25.63
N ASN A 89 3.07 0.34 25.07
CA ASN A 89 4.34 0.56 24.36
C ASN A 89 4.18 1.03 22.90
N PHE A 90 3.11 1.76 22.60
CA PHE A 90 2.81 2.27 21.27
C PHE A 90 2.76 3.79 21.27
N ASP A 91 3.61 4.40 20.46
CA ASP A 91 3.51 5.82 20.12
C ASP A 91 2.86 5.94 18.73
N ILE A 92 1.71 6.62 18.66
CA ILE A 92 0.85 6.63 17.46
C ILE A 92 0.54 8.06 17.04
N HIS A 93 0.87 8.38 15.81
CA HIS A 93 0.54 9.62 15.13
C HIS A 93 -0.28 9.30 13.89
N ILE A 94 -1.46 9.93 13.75
CA ILE A 94 -2.38 9.71 12.63
C ILE A 94 -2.74 11.07 12.04
N ASP A 95 -2.55 11.19 10.74
CA ASP A 95 -2.98 12.31 9.91
C ASP A 95 -4.13 11.87 8.99
N THR A 96 -4.59 12.76 8.11
CA THR A 96 -5.70 12.50 7.19
C THR A 96 -5.45 11.30 6.25
N ASP A 97 -4.23 11.14 5.76
CA ASP A 97 -3.85 10.19 4.71
C ASP A 97 -2.60 9.36 5.07
N SER A 98 -2.15 9.45 6.32
CA SER A 98 -0.94 8.79 6.78
C SER A 98 -0.99 8.48 8.26
N PHE A 99 -0.18 7.53 8.68
CA PHE A 99 0.07 7.26 10.09
C PHE A 99 1.52 6.84 10.32
N ARG A 100 1.95 7.00 11.56
CA ARG A 100 3.18 6.44 12.10
C ARG A 100 2.88 5.78 13.43
N ILE A 101 3.32 4.55 13.58
CA ILE A 101 3.23 3.78 14.82
C ILE A 101 4.64 3.30 15.17
N ASN A 102 5.12 3.68 16.35
CA ASN A 102 6.35 3.14 16.91
C ASN A 102 5.98 2.14 18.00
N ARG A 103 6.66 0.99 18.03
CA ARG A 103 6.49 -0.06 19.03
C ARG A 103 7.85 -0.51 19.53
N THR A 104 8.06 -0.48 20.83
CA THR A 104 9.28 -1.02 21.45
C THR A 104 9.03 -2.43 21.96
N VAL A 105 9.88 -3.38 21.58
CA VAL A 105 9.86 -4.77 22.05
C VAL A 105 11.25 -5.12 22.57
N GLY A 106 11.39 -5.18 23.90
CA GLY A 106 12.69 -5.41 24.55
C GLY A 106 13.65 -4.25 24.26
N LYS A 107 14.71 -4.50 23.47
CA LYS A 107 15.71 -3.50 23.06
C LYS A 107 15.56 -3.05 21.60
N THR A 108 14.52 -3.53 20.92
CA THR A 108 14.30 -3.27 19.50
C THR A 108 13.10 -2.36 19.32
N ASP A 109 13.29 -1.30 18.54
CA ASP A 109 12.24 -0.37 18.15
C ASP A 109 11.79 -0.68 16.72
N PHE A 110 10.49 -0.94 16.57
CA PHE A 110 9.84 -1.12 15.28
C PHE A 110 9.05 0.13 14.94
N LYS A 111 9.13 0.53 13.67
CA LYS A 111 8.38 1.67 13.13
C LYS A 111 7.57 1.21 11.93
N TYR A 112 6.27 1.45 12.01
CA TYR A 112 5.28 1.23 10.96
C TYR A 112 4.80 2.58 10.45
N GLU A 113 5.07 2.89 9.19
CA GLU A 113 4.69 4.17 8.58
C GLU A 113 3.88 3.90 7.33
N PHE A 114 2.64 4.40 7.31
CA PHE A 114 1.86 4.44 6.09
C PHE A 114 1.84 5.86 5.57
N LYS A 115 2.38 6.05 4.37
CA LYS A 115 2.37 7.35 3.72
C LYS A 115 2.36 7.14 2.22
N LYS A 116 1.55 7.94 1.52
CA LYS A 116 1.45 7.88 0.05
C LYS A 116 1.15 6.46 -0.43
N ASN A 117 0.28 5.77 0.33
CA ASN A 117 -0.21 4.41 0.04
C ASN A 117 0.82 3.29 0.09
N ILE A 118 1.98 3.56 0.69
CA ILE A 118 3.00 2.56 0.98
C ILE A 118 3.02 2.36 2.49
N LEU A 119 2.89 1.11 2.92
CA LEU A 119 3.18 0.71 4.30
C LEU A 119 4.65 0.30 4.39
N ILE A 120 5.43 0.98 5.22
CA ILE A 120 6.83 0.68 5.48
C ILE A 120 6.95 0.15 6.90
N CYS A 121 7.55 -1.03 7.04
CA CYS A 121 7.97 -1.63 8.30
C CYS A 121 9.49 -1.52 8.41
N SER A 122 9.98 -0.96 9.51
CA SER A 122 11.40 -0.71 9.72
C SER A 122 11.86 -1.03 11.13
N ASN A 123 13.08 -1.53 11.23
CA ASN A 123 13.83 -1.65 12.46
C ASN A 123 14.48 -0.31 12.76
N ALA A 124 13.83 0.50 13.60
CA ALA A 124 14.31 1.84 13.91
C ALA A 124 15.66 1.82 14.64
N THR A 125 15.95 0.76 15.42
CA THR A 125 17.24 0.58 16.11
C THR A 125 18.39 0.39 15.11
N LYS A 126 18.15 -0.28 13.98
CA LYS A 126 19.16 -0.52 12.94
C LYS A 126 19.10 0.49 11.79
N ASN A 127 18.07 1.34 11.74
CA ASN A 127 17.76 2.22 10.61
C ASN A 127 17.62 1.45 9.29
N GLU A 128 17.01 0.26 9.36
CA GLU A 128 16.83 -0.65 8.23
C GLU A 128 15.34 -0.81 7.91
N ILE A 129 15.00 -0.78 6.62
CA ILE A 129 13.66 -1.19 6.17
C ILE A 129 13.64 -2.71 6.23
N GLU A 130 12.73 -3.27 7.02
CA GLU A 130 12.52 -4.71 7.05
C GLU A 130 11.60 -5.08 5.91
N GLU A 131 10.49 -4.35 5.71
CA GLU A 131 9.51 -4.66 4.68
C GLU A 131 8.77 -3.42 4.16
N TYR A 132 8.23 -3.49 2.94
CA TYR A 132 7.18 -2.55 2.54
C TYR A 132 6.11 -3.16 1.63
N TYR A 133 4.92 -2.57 1.68
CA TYR A 133 3.73 -3.00 0.96
C TYR A 133 3.16 -1.86 0.14
N ILE A 134 2.80 -2.18 -1.10
CA ILE A 134 2.06 -1.29 -1.98
C ILE A 134 0.61 -1.76 -1.99
N CYS A 135 -0.32 -0.94 -1.50
CA CYS A 135 -1.75 -1.24 -1.57
C CYS A 135 -2.35 -0.71 -2.88
N ARG A 136 -3.26 -1.46 -3.51
CA ARG A 136 -3.89 -1.16 -4.80
C ARG A 136 -5.37 -1.46 -4.76
N ASP A 137 -6.13 -0.81 -5.63
CA ASP A 137 -7.51 -1.17 -5.90
C ASP A 137 -7.54 -2.27 -6.97
N SER A 138 -8.19 -3.39 -6.66
CA SER A 138 -8.39 -4.50 -7.58
C SER A 138 -9.88 -4.89 -7.63
N GLY A 139 -10.75 -3.91 -7.87
CA GLY A 139 -12.19 -4.13 -8.05
C GLY A 139 -12.88 -4.42 -6.72
N GLU A 140 -13.27 -5.68 -6.48
CA GLU A 140 -13.93 -6.10 -5.23
C GLU A 140 -12.93 -6.31 -4.07
N ASN A 141 -11.63 -6.22 -4.36
CA ASN A 141 -10.56 -6.42 -3.39
C ASN A 141 -9.61 -5.21 -3.35
N TYR A 142 -8.94 -5.05 -2.22
CA TYR A 142 -7.65 -4.38 -2.15
C TYR A 142 -6.55 -5.41 -2.40
N GLU A 143 -5.57 -5.07 -3.22
CA GLU A 143 -4.37 -5.88 -3.43
C GLU A 143 -3.20 -5.22 -2.70
N LEU A 144 -2.54 -5.94 -1.79
CA LEU A 144 -1.29 -5.50 -1.19
C LEU A 144 -0.14 -6.34 -1.72
N SER A 145 0.77 -5.73 -2.46
CA SER A 145 1.99 -6.39 -2.91
C SER A 145 3.11 -6.16 -1.90
N LYS A 146 3.70 -7.23 -1.38
CA LYS A 146 4.93 -7.17 -0.59
C LYS A 146 6.13 -7.13 -1.54
N CYS A 147 6.85 -6.01 -1.52
CA CYS A 147 7.84 -5.72 -2.55
C CYS A 147 9.28 -5.96 -2.10
N TYR A 148 9.51 -5.92 -0.80
CA TYR A 148 10.86 -5.98 -0.25
C TYR A 148 10.84 -6.63 1.11
N PHE A 149 11.82 -7.50 1.32
CA PHE A 149 12.14 -8.00 2.64
C PHE A 149 13.66 -8.13 2.81
N PHE A 150 14.20 -7.65 3.94
CA PHE A 150 15.60 -7.86 4.32
C PHE A 150 15.74 -9.24 4.98
N CYS A 151 16.52 -10.15 4.37
CA CYS A 151 16.93 -11.39 5.02
C CYS A 151 18.44 -11.55 4.93
N THR A 152 19.03 -12.29 5.87
CA THR A 152 20.41 -12.77 5.71
C THR A 152 20.40 -14.07 4.92
N LEU A 153 21.49 -14.36 4.20
CA LEU A 153 21.67 -15.68 3.61
C LEU A 153 21.60 -16.81 4.67
N ARG A 154 21.94 -16.52 5.92
CA ARG A 154 21.73 -17.42 7.06
C ARG A 154 20.26 -17.75 7.32
N ASP A 155 19.35 -16.79 7.18
CA ASP A 155 17.90 -17.04 7.30
C ASP A 155 17.37 -17.98 6.21
N LEU A 156 18.10 -18.10 5.08
CA LEU A 156 17.82 -19.02 3.99
C LEU A 156 18.58 -20.36 4.12
N GLY A 157 19.30 -20.57 5.22
CA GLY A 157 20.06 -21.81 5.47
C GLY A 157 21.48 -21.83 4.90
N TYR A 158 22.03 -20.69 4.48
CA TYR A 158 23.43 -20.58 4.02
C TYR A 158 24.36 -20.08 5.12
N ASP A 159 25.65 -20.43 5.05
CA ASP A 159 26.62 -20.09 6.10
C ASP A 159 27.24 -18.68 5.90
N SER A 160 26.40 -17.65 5.72
CA SER A 160 26.87 -16.28 5.58
C SER A 160 25.85 -15.25 6.05
N ASP A 161 26.32 -14.20 6.71
CA ASP A 161 25.51 -13.06 7.15
C ASP A 161 25.37 -11.99 6.06
N ILE A 162 25.48 -12.41 4.80
CA ILE A 162 25.36 -11.47 3.68
C ILE A 162 23.89 -11.06 3.59
N PRO A 163 23.59 -9.76 3.69
CA PRO A 163 22.23 -9.27 3.50
C PRO A 163 21.80 -9.55 2.06
N TYR A 164 20.60 -10.09 1.90
CA TYR A 164 19.98 -10.39 0.63
C TYR A 164 18.56 -9.84 0.61
N PHE A 165 18.17 -9.30 -0.54
CA PHE A 165 16.87 -8.70 -0.78
C PHE A 165 16.07 -9.61 -1.69
N ILE A 166 14.89 -10.03 -1.23
CA ILE A 166 13.99 -10.88 -2.01
C ILE A 166 12.81 -10.02 -2.47
N ASP A 167 12.64 -9.91 -3.79
CA ASP A 167 11.35 -9.55 -4.36
C ASP A 167 10.46 -10.80 -4.31
N THR A 168 9.29 -10.65 -3.72
CA THR A 168 8.51 -11.80 -3.31
C THR A 168 7.30 -12.05 -4.21
N ASP A 169 6.93 -11.13 -5.11
CA ASP A 169 5.72 -11.21 -5.96
C ASP A 169 4.43 -11.62 -5.19
N PHE A 170 4.41 -11.53 -3.85
CA PHE A 170 3.26 -11.94 -3.06
C PHE A 170 2.25 -10.81 -2.99
N ASN A 171 1.10 -11.07 -3.59
CA ASN A 171 -0.06 -10.21 -3.55
C ASN A 171 -1.07 -10.77 -2.55
N TYR A 172 -1.39 -9.97 -1.53
CA TYR A 172 -2.46 -10.25 -0.59
C TYR A 172 -3.74 -9.61 -1.11
N LEU A 173 -4.79 -10.41 -1.25
CA LEU A 173 -6.11 -9.91 -1.64
C LEU A 173 -7.01 -9.81 -0.41
N TYR A 174 -7.43 -8.59 -0.10
CA TYR A 174 -8.39 -8.31 0.96
C TYR A 174 -9.72 -7.87 0.36
N SER A 175 -10.77 -8.67 0.60
CA SER A 175 -12.12 -8.29 0.19
C SER A 175 -12.52 -6.95 0.80
N LYS A 176 -12.95 -5.99 -0.03
CA LYS A 176 -13.44 -4.69 0.44
C LYS A 176 -14.61 -4.85 1.42
N LYS A 177 -15.46 -5.86 1.18
CA LYS A 177 -16.57 -6.22 2.07
C LYS A 177 -16.09 -6.75 3.43
N ALA A 178 -15.03 -7.55 3.46
CA ALA A 178 -14.45 -8.04 4.72
C ALA A 178 -13.77 -6.90 5.50
N ILE A 179 -13.01 -6.04 4.81
CA ILE A 179 -12.40 -4.84 5.38
C ILE A 179 -13.44 -3.90 5.97
N ALA A 180 -14.55 -3.65 5.24
CA ALA A 180 -15.63 -2.80 5.73
C ALA A 180 -16.29 -3.33 7.02
N LYS A 181 -16.29 -4.65 7.23
CA LYS A 181 -16.78 -5.28 8.46
C LYS A 181 -15.75 -5.24 9.59
N LEU A 182 -14.46 -5.28 9.27
CA LEU A 182 -13.39 -5.18 10.26
C LEU A 182 -13.33 -3.77 10.88
N LYS A 183 -13.65 -2.75 10.10
CA LYS A 183 -13.59 -1.35 10.53
C LYS A 183 -14.78 -0.96 11.41
N SER A 184 -14.51 -0.52 12.63
CA SER A 184 -15.52 0.05 13.52
C SER A 184 -15.81 1.51 13.17
N LYS A 185 -17.02 1.98 13.52
CA LYS A 185 -17.36 3.42 13.46
C LYS A 185 -16.65 4.22 14.54
N ASP A 186 -16.22 3.58 15.62
CA ASP A 186 -15.45 4.21 16.69
C ASP A 186 -13.95 4.17 16.37
N LYS A 187 -13.34 5.35 16.21
CA LYS A 187 -11.91 5.49 15.92
C LYS A 187 -11.02 4.93 17.03
N SER A 188 -11.48 4.96 18.28
CA SER A 188 -10.74 4.43 19.43
C SER A 188 -10.65 2.90 19.37
N ILE A 189 -11.71 2.25 18.88
CA ILE A 189 -11.73 0.80 18.65
C ILE A 189 -10.82 0.44 17.49
N ASN A 190 -10.81 1.22 16.41
CA ASN A 190 -9.88 1.00 15.29
C ASN A 190 -8.42 1.14 15.71
N LEU A 191 -8.11 2.11 16.58
CA LEU A 191 -6.78 2.28 17.15
C LEU A 191 -6.36 1.07 18.00
N LEU A 192 -7.28 0.57 18.82
CA LEU A 192 -7.06 -0.62 19.63
C LEU A 192 -6.83 -1.87 18.78
N ASN A 193 -7.68 -2.09 17.77
CA ASN A 193 -7.54 -3.18 16.81
C ASN A 193 -6.21 -3.09 16.03
N ALA A 194 -5.76 -1.88 15.67
CA ALA A 194 -4.48 -1.69 14.99
C ALA A 194 -3.29 -2.15 15.85
N LYS A 195 -3.30 -1.85 17.15
CA LYS A 195 -2.28 -2.33 18.09
C LYS A 195 -2.27 -3.86 18.21
N VAL A 196 -3.46 -4.48 18.25
CA VAL A 196 -3.59 -5.95 18.28
C VAL A 196 -2.99 -6.54 17.00
N LEU A 197 -3.38 -6.05 15.83
CA LEU A 197 -2.87 -6.53 14.55
C LEU A 197 -1.35 -6.38 14.42
N ILE A 198 -0.76 -5.27 14.86
CA ILE A 198 0.71 -5.09 14.86
C ILE A 198 1.38 -6.11 15.78
N THR A 199 0.78 -6.35 16.95
CA THR A 199 1.32 -7.29 17.94
C THR A 199 1.39 -8.71 17.38
N GLU A 200 0.37 -9.11 16.62
CA GLU A 200 0.25 -10.40 15.95
C GLU A 200 1.00 -10.47 14.61
N GLY A 201 1.72 -9.42 14.21
CA GLY A 201 2.43 -9.39 12.92
C GLY A 201 1.53 -9.22 11.69
N ILE A 202 0.24 -8.87 11.89
CA ILE A 202 -0.77 -8.66 10.84
C ILE A 202 -0.91 -7.16 10.51
N TYR A 203 0.21 -6.44 10.46
CA TYR A 203 0.23 -4.99 10.28
C TYR A 203 -0.24 -4.52 8.89
N SER A 204 -0.30 -5.41 7.90
CA SER A 204 -0.82 -5.11 6.55
C SER A 204 -2.29 -4.69 6.53
N LEU A 205 -3.07 -5.04 7.56
CA LEU A 205 -4.47 -4.64 7.70
C LEU A 205 -4.66 -3.27 8.38
N VAL A 206 -3.63 -2.73 9.02
CA VAL A 206 -3.69 -1.49 9.82
C VAL A 206 -4.13 -0.26 9.00
N PRO A 207 -3.65 -0.04 7.76
CA PRO A 207 -4.08 1.13 6.99
C PRO A 207 -5.59 1.21 6.80
N PHE A 208 -6.26 0.07 6.66
CA PHE A 208 -7.70 0.02 6.46
C PHE A 208 -8.51 0.35 7.72
N LEU A 209 -7.93 0.16 8.90
CA LEU A 209 -8.54 0.55 10.17
C LEU A 209 -8.40 2.06 10.43
N LEU A 210 -7.22 2.60 10.16
CA LEU A 210 -6.87 3.95 10.59
C LEU A 210 -7.24 5.03 9.57
N LEU A 211 -7.40 4.68 8.28
CA LEU A 211 -7.62 5.64 7.21
C LEU A 211 -8.99 5.42 6.52
N ASP A 212 -9.66 6.51 6.15
CA ASP A 212 -11.05 6.48 5.67
C ASP A 212 -11.22 6.32 4.14
N SER A 213 -10.23 6.71 3.32
CA SER A 213 -10.43 6.73 1.86
C SER A 213 -9.19 6.56 0.97
N ASN A 214 -7.97 6.67 1.51
CA ASN A 214 -6.76 6.84 0.70
C ASN A 214 -5.73 5.75 0.99
N VAL A 215 -6.08 4.48 0.73
CA VAL A 215 -5.14 3.36 0.89
C VAL A 215 -4.57 2.91 -0.47
N VAL A 216 -5.06 3.43 -1.59
CA VAL A 216 -4.70 2.96 -2.94
C VAL A 216 -3.50 3.71 -3.51
N SER A 217 -2.45 2.97 -3.88
CA SER A 217 -1.21 3.48 -4.45
C SER A 217 -1.40 4.17 -5.77
N VAL A 218 -1.06 5.46 -5.73
CA VAL A 218 -0.86 6.33 -6.86
C VAL A 218 0.59 6.82 -6.80
N PRO A 219 1.20 7.22 -7.92
CA PRO A 219 2.57 7.70 -7.88
C PRO A 219 2.68 8.85 -6.91
N ASP A 220 3.79 8.94 -6.19
CA ASP A 220 3.93 9.91 -5.13
C ASP A 220 3.90 11.35 -5.71
N PHE A 221 4.52 11.53 -6.86
CA PHE A 221 4.81 12.84 -7.40
C PHE A 221 4.62 12.89 -8.91
N TYR A 222 4.02 13.98 -9.38
CA TYR A 222 4.02 14.40 -10.77
C TYR A 222 4.44 15.85 -10.82
N ASN A 223 5.32 16.18 -11.76
CA ASN A 223 5.70 17.55 -12.06
C ASN A 223 6.02 17.65 -13.55
N ALA A 224 5.99 18.86 -14.10
CA ALA A 224 6.34 19.10 -15.49
C ALA A 224 7.20 20.37 -15.62
N SER A 225 7.99 20.43 -16.68
CA SER A 225 8.74 21.64 -17.05
C SER A 225 7.82 22.80 -17.45
N SER A 226 6.59 22.51 -17.84
CA SER A 226 5.59 23.50 -18.24
C SER A 226 4.16 22.99 -17.96
N GLU A 227 3.24 23.91 -17.67
CA GLU A 227 1.85 23.61 -17.36
C GLU A 227 0.94 24.73 -17.89
N LEU A 228 -0.03 24.38 -18.74
CA LEU A 228 -0.93 25.36 -19.35
C LEU A 228 -2.01 25.82 -18.37
N LYS A 229 -2.18 27.13 -18.24
CA LYS A 229 -3.32 27.76 -17.56
C LYS A 229 -4.13 28.56 -18.57
N GLU A 230 -5.38 28.17 -18.80
CA GLU A 230 -6.29 28.86 -19.72
C GLU A 230 -7.59 29.20 -19.00
N LYS A 231 -7.92 30.51 -18.92
CA LYS A 231 -9.14 31.01 -18.26
C LYS A 231 -9.29 30.42 -16.85
N ASN A 232 -10.26 29.52 -16.67
CA ASN A 232 -10.60 28.89 -15.39
C ASN A 232 -10.08 27.44 -15.29
N ALA A 233 -9.34 26.95 -16.29
CA ALA A 233 -8.77 25.61 -16.30
C ALA A 233 -7.26 25.67 -16.07
N PHE A 234 -6.75 24.71 -15.30
CA PHE A 234 -5.32 24.53 -15.06
C PHE A 234 -4.91 23.08 -15.35
N TYR A 235 -4.12 22.88 -16.38
CA TYR A 235 -3.71 21.60 -16.95
C TYR A 235 -2.36 21.15 -16.40
N LYS A 236 -2.31 21.04 -15.07
CA LYS A 236 -1.11 20.73 -14.28
C LYS A 236 -0.72 19.25 -14.33
N ALA A 237 0.53 18.95 -13.99
CA ALA A 237 1.08 17.60 -14.05
C ALA A 237 0.35 16.61 -13.14
N GLU A 238 -0.19 17.05 -11.99
CA GLU A 238 -0.92 16.16 -11.07
C GLU A 238 -2.20 15.58 -11.68
N ASN A 239 -2.73 16.19 -12.75
CA ASN A 239 -3.86 15.64 -13.47
C ASN A 239 -3.55 14.27 -14.10
N LEU A 240 -2.28 13.98 -14.37
CA LEU A 240 -1.83 12.71 -15.00
C LEU A 240 -2.07 11.46 -14.14
N ARG A 241 -2.47 11.63 -12.87
CA ARG A 241 -2.72 10.56 -11.89
C ARG A 241 -3.91 9.67 -12.24
N THR A 242 -4.86 10.18 -13.01
CA THR A 242 -6.11 9.50 -13.32
C THR A 242 -6.53 9.81 -14.75
N VAL A 243 -7.29 8.88 -15.34
CA VAL A 243 -7.94 9.10 -16.63
C VAL A 243 -9.09 10.11 -16.53
N GLU A 244 -9.64 10.30 -15.35
CA GLU A 244 -10.77 11.20 -15.11
C GLU A 244 -10.33 12.67 -14.96
N GLY A 245 -11.10 13.59 -15.54
CA GLY A 245 -10.86 15.02 -15.38
C GLY A 245 -10.05 15.66 -16.50
N LEU A 246 -9.33 16.73 -16.18
CA LEU A 246 -8.52 17.47 -17.15
C LEU A 246 -7.22 16.70 -17.45
N PRO A 247 -6.63 16.83 -18.65
CA PRO A 247 -5.29 16.31 -18.90
C PRO A 247 -4.21 17.21 -18.27
N TRP A 248 -2.95 16.80 -18.39
CA TRP A 248 -1.83 17.74 -18.44
C TRP A 248 -1.73 18.33 -19.84
N ALA A 249 -1.43 19.61 -19.94
CA ALA A 249 -1.15 20.27 -21.22
C ALA A 249 0.10 21.15 -21.12
N SER A 250 0.94 21.07 -22.14
CA SER A 250 2.14 21.88 -22.26
C SER A 250 1.80 23.37 -22.39
N ALA A 251 2.51 24.23 -21.65
CA ALA A 251 2.45 25.68 -21.88
C ALA A 251 3.31 26.13 -23.08
N ASN A 252 4.11 25.22 -23.64
CA ASN A 252 5.06 25.48 -24.73
C ASN A 252 4.47 25.07 -26.10
N GLY A 253 3.14 25.06 -26.24
CA GLY A 253 2.45 24.64 -27.45
C GLY A 253 2.68 23.15 -27.73
N TYR A 254 3.45 22.83 -28.77
CA TYR A 254 3.72 21.43 -29.15
C TYR A 254 4.47 20.63 -28.07
N GLY A 255 5.01 21.28 -27.04
CA GLY A 255 5.65 20.60 -25.91
C GLY A 255 6.89 19.80 -26.28
N ILE A 256 7.47 19.96 -27.46
CA ILE A 256 8.73 19.31 -27.84
C ILE A 256 9.82 19.82 -26.90
N GLY A 257 10.53 18.90 -26.24
CA GLY A 257 11.52 19.20 -25.22
C GLY A 257 10.95 19.36 -23.81
N ASP A 258 9.62 19.37 -23.63
CA ASP A 258 9.05 19.34 -22.29
C ASP A 258 9.34 18.01 -21.60
N LYS A 259 9.44 18.11 -20.28
CA LYS A 259 9.77 17.02 -19.37
C LYS A 259 8.66 16.85 -18.36
N ILE A 260 8.27 15.60 -18.14
CA ILE A 260 7.37 15.18 -17.06
C ILE A 260 8.19 14.33 -16.10
N PHE A 261 8.10 14.61 -14.82
CA PHE A 261 8.78 13.89 -13.76
C PHE A 261 7.76 13.10 -12.95
N ILE A 262 8.01 11.80 -12.77
CA ILE A 262 7.13 10.92 -12.00
C ILE A 262 7.99 10.18 -10.96
N ARG A 263 7.52 10.13 -9.71
CA ARG A 263 8.09 9.25 -8.69
C ARG A 263 7.12 8.11 -8.39
N THR A 264 7.51 6.89 -8.69
CA THR A 264 6.71 5.68 -8.48
C THR A 264 7.34 4.83 -7.38
N PRO A 265 6.57 4.11 -6.56
CA PRO A 265 7.09 2.97 -5.81
C PRO A 265 7.87 2.02 -6.74
N THR A 266 8.95 1.41 -6.26
CA THR A 266 9.77 0.47 -7.03
C THR A 266 9.14 -0.91 -7.07
N LEU A 267 9.06 -1.46 -8.28
CA LEU A 267 8.85 -2.88 -8.59
C LEU A 267 9.75 -3.26 -9.78
N TYR A 268 10.18 -4.52 -9.85
CA TYR A 268 11.07 -4.99 -10.93
C TYR A 268 10.40 -5.06 -12.32
N SER A 269 9.06 -4.97 -12.37
CA SER A 269 8.27 -5.05 -13.61
C SER A 269 7.34 -3.84 -13.81
N ILE A 270 7.84 -2.61 -13.57
CA ILE A 270 7.00 -1.41 -13.79
C ILE A 270 6.66 -1.29 -15.27
N LYS A 271 5.37 -1.33 -15.57
CA LYS A 271 4.82 -0.82 -16.82
C LYS A 271 4.25 0.57 -16.59
N LEU A 272 4.22 1.41 -17.61
CA LEU A 272 3.42 2.64 -17.60
C LEU A 272 2.27 2.52 -18.58
N ALA A 273 1.04 2.71 -18.12
CA ALA A 273 -0.07 3.03 -18.99
C ALA A 273 -0.04 4.51 -19.33
N ILE A 274 0.06 4.85 -20.62
CA ILE A 274 -0.06 6.21 -21.13
C ILE A 274 -1.36 6.37 -21.88
N TYR A 275 -2.17 7.34 -21.47
CA TYR A 275 -3.37 7.80 -22.17
C TYR A 275 -3.01 9.09 -22.91
N ASN A 276 -2.69 8.96 -24.18
CA ASN A 276 -2.20 10.06 -25.00
C ASN A 276 -3.33 11.00 -25.43
N GLY A 277 -3.03 12.28 -25.63
CA GLY A 277 -4.00 13.29 -26.08
C GLY A 277 -5.02 13.71 -25.02
N PHE A 278 -5.85 14.69 -25.36
CA PHE A 278 -7.00 15.08 -24.53
C PHE A 278 -8.14 14.08 -24.76
N GLN A 279 -8.48 13.30 -23.73
CA GLN A 279 -9.57 12.33 -23.81
C GLN A 279 -10.77 12.81 -22.98
N SER A 280 -11.95 12.80 -23.59
CA SER A 280 -13.18 13.22 -22.94
C SER A 280 -14.39 12.54 -23.57
N ASP A 281 -15.20 11.89 -22.75
CA ASP A 281 -16.41 11.21 -23.22
C ASP A 281 -17.41 12.18 -23.85
N SER A 282 -17.55 13.38 -23.26
CA SER A 282 -18.45 14.42 -23.76
C SER A 282 -17.85 15.23 -24.91
N LYS A 283 -16.52 15.24 -25.08
CA LYS A 283 -15.81 16.07 -26.07
C LYS A 283 -14.73 15.29 -26.81
N LYS A 284 -15.10 14.15 -27.42
CA LYS A 284 -14.19 13.25 -28.14
C LYS A 284 -13.35 13.93 -29.23
N TYR A 285 -13.86 15.01 -29.83
CA TYR A 285 -13.14 15.80 -30.83
C TYR A 285 -11.84 16.43 -30.31
N LEU A 286 -11.71 16.63 -28.99
CA LEU A 286 -10.53 17.24 -28.39
C LEU A 286 -9.26 16.40 -28.57
N TYR A 287 -9.39 15.09 -28.75
CA TYR A 287 -8.25 14.21 -29.00
C TYR A 287 -7.51 14.60 -30.28
N LYS A 288 -8.24 14.82 -31.39
CA LYS A 288 -7.64 15.25 -32.66
C LYS A 288 -7.39 16.76 -32.74
N ALA A 289 -8.21 17.56 -32.05
CA ALA A 289 -8.05 19.02 -32.04
C ALA A 289 -6.74 19.48 -31.39
N ASN A 290 -6.23 18.77 -30.38
CA ASN A 290 -4.98 19.09 -29.68
C ASN A 290 -3.81 18.24 -30.18
N SER A 291 -2.58 18.69 -29.92
CA SER A 291 -1.41 17.88 -30.20
C SER A 291 -1.27 16.69 -29.24
N ARG A 292 -0.64 15.64 -29.74
CA ARG A 292 -0.48 14.34 -29.04
C ARG A 292 0.97 13.91 -29.13
N ALA A 293 1.50 13.25 -28.11
CA ALA A 293 2.89 12.79 -28.15
C ALA A 293 3.04 11.69 -29.20
N LYS A 294 4.08 11.78 -30.03
CA LYS A 294 4.40 10.76 -31.05
C LYS A 294 5.60 9.94 -30.63
N LYS A 295 6.64 10.61 -30.15
CA LYS A 295 7.87 9.97 -29.67
C LYS A 295 8.24 10.57 -28.33
N ILE A 296 8.55 9.72 -27.36
CA ILE A 296 8.99 10.12 -26.02
C ILE A 296 10.29 9.39 -25.66
N ARG A 297 11.08 9.99 -24.76
CA ARG A 297 12.18 9.32 -24.08
C ARG A 297 11.83 9.18 -22.61
N ILE A 298 11.99 7.99 -22.05
CA ILE A 298 11.82 7.73 -20.62
C ILE A 298 13.18 7.39 -20.05
N LYS A 299 13.61 8.10 -19.01
CA LYS A 299 14.89 7.93 -18.35
C LYS A 299 14.69 7.66 -16.86
N SER A 300 15.37 6.65 -16.31
CA SER A 300 15.51 6.53 -14.85
C SER A 300 16.57 7.51 -14.39
N LEU A 301 16.25 8.32 -13.37
CA LEU A 301 17.20 9.27 -12.79
C LEU A 301 18.20 8.59 -11.84
N GLU A 302 17.93 7.35 -11.43
CA GLU A 302 18.84 6.56 -10.60
C GLU A 302 19.94 5.89 -11.44
N SER A 303 19.56 5.22 -12.52
CA SER A 303 20.50 4.46 -13.36
C SER A 303 21.03 5.26 -14.54
N GLU A 304 20.42 6.42 -14.82
CA GLU A 304 20.65 7.25 -16.00
C GLU A 304 20.34 6.56 -17.34
N LYS A 305 19.87 5.30 -17.33
CA LYS A 305 19.43 4.58 -18.53
C LYS A 305 18.15 5.19 -19.07
N SER A 306 17.98 5.08 -20.39
CA SER A 306 16.78 5.58 -21.06
C SER A 306 16.33 4.69 -22.22
N ILE A 307 15.03 4.73 -22.49
CA ILE A 307 14.39 4.14 -23.66
C ILE A 307 13.63 5.19 -24.45
N GLU A 308 13.56 5.04 -25.77
CA GLU A 308 12.72 5.86 -26.64
C GLU A 308 11.55 5.03 -27.14
N ILE A 309 10.34 5.60 -27.04
CA ILE A 309 9.09 4.92 -27.37
C ILE A 309 8.35 5.71 -28.43
N LEU A 310 7.89 5.01 -29.46
CA LEU A 310 6.94 5.54 -30.44
C LEU A 310 5.52 5.22 -29.98
N LEU A 311 4.75 6.25 -29.66
CA LEU A 311 3.34 6.12 -29.28
C LEU A 311 2.48 6.07 -30.53
N LYS A 312 1.50 5.16 -30.54
CA LYS A 312 0.46 5.11 -31.57
C LYS A 312 -0.48 6.31 -31.41
N ASP A 313 -0.95 6.85 -32.53
CA ASP A 313 -1.99 7.91 -32.54
C ASP A 313 -3.39 7.31 -32.37
N ILE A 314 -3.64 6.71 -31.20
CA ILE A 314 -4.93 6.15 -30.79
C ILE A 314 -5.36 6.70 -29.41
N PRO A 315 -6.67 6.89 -29.17
CA PRO A 315 -7.20 7.38 -27.89
C PRO A 315 -7.32 6.30 -26.81
N ASN A 316 -6.67 5.14 -26.98
CA ASN A 316 -6.68 4.06 -25.99
C ASN A 316 -5.36 4.07 -25.21
N GLU A 317 -5.35 3.42 -24.04
CA GLU A 317 -4.15 3.21 -23.25
C GLU A 317 -3.07 2.44 -24.01
N GLN A 318 -1.82 2.81 -23.74
CA GLN A 318 -0.65 2.13 -24.27
C GLN A 318 0.27 1.77 -23.11
N TYR A 319 0.63 0.49 -23.02
CA TYR A 319 1.52 0.00 -21.99
C TYR A 319 2.97 0.04 -22.46
N ILE A 320 3.84 0.63 -21.64
CA ILE A 320 5.28 0.73 -21.88
C ILE A 320 5.98 -0.10 -20.82
N ASP A 321 6.81 -1.04 -21.24
CA ASP A 321 7.66 -1.83 -20.35
C ASP A 321 8.93 -1.05 -19.99
N LEU A 322 9.22 -0.90 -18.70
CA LEU A 322 10.42 -0.23 -18.18
C LEU A 322 11.51 -1.20 -17.71
N SER A 323 11.36 -2.51 -17.92
CA SER A 323 12.32 -3.55 -17.48
C SER A 323 13.77 -3.31 -17.91
N SER A 324 13.98 -2.57 -19.00
CA SER A 324 15.31 -2.23 -19.54
C SER A 324 16.00 -1.02 -18.86
N LEU A 325 15.33 -0.32 -17.94
CA LEU A 325 15.86 0.89 -17.30
C LEU A 325 16.74 0.63 -16.07
N ASP A 326 17.05 -0.63 -15.72
CA ASP A 326 17.77 -1.02 -14.48
C ASP A 326 17.28 -0.22 -13.27
N ILE A 327 16.04 -0.43 -12.89
CA ILE A 327 15.40 0.30 -11.81
C ILE A 327 16.09 -0.11 -10.49
N ALA A 328 16.71 0.86 -9.82
CA ALA A 328 17.51 0.63 -8.62
C ALA A 328 16.69 0.05 -7.45
N TYR A 329 17.38 -0.64 -6.52
CA TYR A 329 16.86 -1.27 -5.29
C TYR A 329 16.24 -0.31 -4.25
N ASN A 330 15.96 0.95 -4.60
CA ASN A 330 15.33 1.92 -3.70
C ASN A 330 13.83 1.66 -3.60
N VAL A 331 13.16 2.19 -2.56
CA VAL A 331 11.69 2.09 -2.40
C VAL A 331 10.94 2.83 -3.53
N PHE A 332 11.59 3.79 -4.18
CA PHE A 332 11.01 4.59 -5.26
C PHE A 332 11.93 4.68 -6.49
N THR A 333 11.31 4.79 -7.66
CA THR A 333 11.91 5.09 -8.96
C THR A 333 11.51 6.48 -9.41
N ASN A 334 12.48 7.31 -9.79
CA ASN A 334 12.23 8.62 -10.38
C ASN A 334 12.44 8.54 -11.89
N LEU A 335 11.38 8.85 -12.64
CA LEU A 335 11.36 8.82 -14.10
C LEU A 335 11.28 10.24 -14.65
N GLU A 336 12.10 10.54 -15.66
CA GLU A 336 11.96 11.70 -16.53
C GLU A 336 11.43 11.24 -17.89
N ILE A 337 10.27 11.76 -18.30
CA ILE A 337 9.65 11.53 -19.59
C ILE A 337 9.80 12.80 -20.42
N THR A 338 10.64 12.75 -21.45
CA THR A 338 10.86 13.88 -22.38
C THR A 338 10.04 13.68 -23.65
N ILE A 339 9.36 14.72 -24.10
CA ILE A 339 8.65 14.73 -25.38
C ILE A 339 9.65 15.02 -26.51
N LEU A 340 9.76 14.12 -27.48
CA LEU A 340 10.69 14.25 -28.61
C LEU A 340 10.00 14.66 -29.92
N GLU A 341 8.83 14.10 -30.19
CA GLU A 341 8.03 14.41 -31.38
C GLU A 341 6.54 14.39 -31.04
N VAL A 342 5.73 15.08 -31.83
CA VAL A 342 4.28 15.11 -31.68
C VAL A 342 3.54 14.82 -32.98
N TYR A 343 2.31 14.32 -32.85
CA TYR A 343 1.28 14.45 -33.86
C TYR A 343 0.65 15.84 -33.71
N PRO A 344 0.68 16.69 -34.77
CA PRO A 344 0.01 17.98 -34.73
C PRO A 344 -1.49 17.84 -34.46
N GLY A 345 -2.03 18.77 -33.68
CA GLY A 345 -3.47 18.94 -33.52
C GLY A 345 -4.08 19.65 -34.72
N ASP A 346 -5.33 19.32 -35.04
CA ASP A 346 -6.05 19.92 -36.17
C ASP A 346 -6.41 21.39 -35.91
N LYS A 347 -6.40 21.83 -34.64
CA LYS A 347 -6.84 23.17 -34.23
C LYS A 347 -5.89 23.86 -33.27
N TYR A 348 -5.44 23.14 -32.24
CA TYR A 348 -4.61 23.66 -31.16
C TYR A 348 -3.23 23.03 -31.23
N LYS A 349 -2.21 23.84 -30.91
CA LYS A 349 -0.82 23.37 -30.85
C LYS A 349 -0.51 22.69 -29.53
N ASP A 350 -1.33 22.93 -28.51
CA ASP A 350 -1.12 22.47 -27.15
C ASP A 350 -1.06 20.95 -27.10
N LEU A 351 0.09 20.42 -26.70
CA LEU A 351 0.28 19.00 -26.43
C LEU A 351 -0.50 18.63 -25.18
N CYS A 352 -1.37 17.63 -25.29
CA CYS A 352 -2.09 17.07 -24.16
C CYS A 352 -1.70 15.61 -23.92
N ILE A 353 -1.63 15.22 -22.65
CA ILE A 353 -1.57 13.82 -22.21
C ILE A 353 -2.62 13.68 -21.10
N GLN A 354 -3.57 12.75 -21.28
CA GLN A 354 -4.65 12.53 -20.31
C GLN A 354 -4.11 11.97 -19.01
N ALA A 355 -3.34 10.89 -19.07
CA ALA A 355 -2.83 10.20 -17.90
C ALA A 355 -1.53 9.45 -18.17
N ILE A 356 -0.71 9.31 -17.14
CA ILE A 356 0.45 8.41 -17.10
C ILE A 356 0.38 7.67 -15.77
N ILE A 357 -0.01 6.40 -15.80
CA ILE A 357 -0.32 5.62 -14.60
C ILE A 357 0.63 4.41 -14.57
N PRO A 358 1.40 4.20 -13.49
CA PRO A 358 2.14 2.97 -13.32
C PRO A 358 1.20 1.79 -13.18
N VAL A 359 1.56 0.73 -13.89
CA VAL A 359 0.89 -0.54 -13.93
C VAL A 359 1.88 -1.52 -13.34
N TYR A 360 1.44 -2.16 -12.27
CA TYR A 360 2.27 -2.96 -11.40
C TYR A 360 1.96 -4.44 -11.52
#